data_AF-A0AA95K1B3-F1
#
_entry.id   AF-A0AA95K1B3-F1
#
_cell.length_a   1.000
_cell.length_b   1.000
_cell.length_c   1.000
_cell.angle_alpha   90.00
_cell.angle_beta   90.00
_cell.angle_gamma   90.00
#
_symmetry.space_group_name_H-M   'P 1'
#
loop_
_entity.id
_entity.type
_entity.pdbx_description
1 polymer ?
#
loop_
_entity_poly.entity_id
_entity_poly.type
_entity_poly.pdbx_seq_one_letter_code
_entity_poly.pdbx_strand_id
1 'polypeptide(L)'
;MSPIFIFKVYSIYKDTFSLEEKFKRIEHILNYIHDQLMHLENNFSFYSCIGVNKIKIISDNEYIKFKELHKKNFKNQQVKAILLAPEYFLSLTKQKKIILNEEKLLIENKIHKLSEKYKNILILLGTIASEKKYGEKNTKSESSLYETMNKYKDYVKEKKSRGIDFYKSPYEFYKSTIIDDKTKNSSAHLKYLIQHEFNMYNIRDTKNFSDRVGEYHGKKSNFNLISNKTFGYLSGKRIVKYNKIAGYDEEDDYSNQLFMPGIKSEKIYQNGVGLYCIPIHNDKHFTLGIEICFDHFQGVGKKFWQHSPDIHLILSAGVMNNIGNFKVKQNGYVIHASTFDSEDKIFHYKNLSFNVLNEIANKVSYGKIFYNLKCGLIYL
;
A
#
# COMPACT_ATOMS: atom_id res chain seq x y z
N MET A 1 4.52 -22.37 -10.98
CA MET A 1 4.73 -21.08 -10.31
C MET A 1 5.02 -20.00 -11.35
N SER A 2 4.57 -18.79 -11.08
CA SER A 2 4.50 -17.65 -11.98
C SER A 2 5.44 -16.58 -11.42
N PRO A 3 6.60 -16.34 -12.07
CA PRO A 3 7.53 -15.32 -11.59
C PRO A 3 6.92 -13.93 -11.78
N ILE A 4 7.11 -13.04 -10.81
CA ILE A 4 6.69 -11.64 -10.87
C ILE A 4 7.82 -10.78 -10.35
N PHE A 5 8.24 -9.80 -11.13
CA PHE A 5 9.26 -8.83 -10.74
C PHE A 5 8.65 -7.70 -9.91
N ILE A 6 9.30 -7.36 -8.80
CA ILE A 6 8.90 -6.26 -7.92
C ILE A 6 9.92 -5.15 -8.09
N PHE A 7 9.47 -4.00 -8.59
CA PHE A 7 10.29 -2.80 -8.72
C PHE A 7 9.81 -1.75 -7.73
N LYS A 8 10.68 -1.32 -6.83
CA LYS A 8 10.39 -0.25 -5.87
C LYS A 8 11.12 1.03 -6.27
N VAL A 9 10.36 2.10 -6.43
CA VAL A 9 10.85 3.44 -6.80
C VAL A 9 11.05 4.25 -5.53
N TYR A 10 12.22 4.11 -4.93
CA TYR A 10 12.58 4.85 -3.71
C TYR A 10 13.27 6.18 -4.02
N SER A 11 14.22 6.20 -4.98
CA SER A 11 15.13 7.35 -5.15
C SER A 11 14.46 8.64 -5.59
N ILE A 12 13.26 8.58 -6.19
CA ILE A 12 12.51 9.75 -6.67
C ILE A 12 11.66 10.37 -5.54
N TYR A 13 11.45 9.68 -4.42
CA TYR A 13 10.60 10.16 -3.33
C TYR A 13 11.14 11.45 -2.69
N LYS A 14 12.47 11.53 -2.48
CA LYS A 14 13.12 12.70 -1.87
C LYS A 14 13.20 13.90 -2.81
N ASP A 15 12.88 13.68 -4.07
CA ASP A 15 12.96 14.71 -5.07
C ASP A 15 11.70 15.55 -5.12
N THR A 16 11.88 16.85 -4.99
CA THR A 16 10.79 17.82 -4.95
C THR A 16 10.43 18.38 -6.34
N PHE A 17 10.53 17.52 -7.36
CA PHE A 17 10.22 17.88 -8.74
C PHE A 17 8.73 18.16 -8.96
N SER A 18 8.43 18.88 -10.05
CA SER A 18 7.06 19.08 -10.50
C SER A 18 6.38 17.75 -10.80
N LEU A 19 5.05 17.72 -10.72
CA LEU A 19 4.28 16.52 -11.02
C LEU A 19 4.55 16.01 -12.46
N GLU A 20 4.69 16.92 -13.41
CA GLU A 20 5.03 16.59 -14.80
C GLU A 20 6.38 15.86 -14.91
N GLU A 21 7.40 16.37 -14.22
CA GLU A 21 8.72 15.77 -14.21
C GLU A 21 8.70 14.40 -13.51
N LYS A 22 7.94 14.25 -12.42
CA LYS A 22 7.73 12.93 -11.79
C LYS A 22 7.15 11.91 -12.78
N PHE A 23 6.16 12.31 -13.57
CA PHE A 23 5.55 11.43 -14.58
C PHE A 23 6.50 11.07 -15.73
N LYS A 24 7.30 12.01 -16.23
CA LYS A 24 8.33 11.70 -17.26
C LYS A 24 9.30 10.64 -16.77
N ARG A 25 9.68 10.70 -15.50
CA ARG A 25 10.59 9.71 -14.89
C ARG A 25 9.94 8.36 -14.66
N ILE A 26 8.69 8.35 -14.20
CA ILE A 26 7.91 7.12 -14.09
C ILE A 26 7.81 6.46 -15.47
N GLU A 27 7.50 7.22 -16.51
CA GLU A 27 7.42 6.69 -17.88
C GLU A 27 8.77 6.15 -18.35
N HIS A 28 9.88 6.83 -18.06
CA HIS A 28 11.22 6.33 -18.35
C HIS A 28 11.52 5.00 -17.62
N ILE A 29 11.18 4.90 -16.33
CA ILE A 29 11.31 3.65 -15.56
C ILE A 29 10.45 2.54 -16.17
N LEU A 30 9.22 2.85 -16.57
CA LEU A 30 8.32 1.88 -17.20
C LEU A 30 8.84 1.40 -18.56
N ASN A 31 9.41 2.29 -19.38
CA ASN A 31 10.11 1.89 -20.62
C ASN A 31 11.25 0.92 -20.30
N TYR A 32 12.12 1.27 -19.35
CA TYR A 32 13.21 0.39 -18.93
C TYR A 32 12.71 -0.98 -18.49
N ILE A 33 11.70 -1.04 -17.61
CA ILE A 33 11.11 -2.31 -17.15
C ILE A 33 10.52 -3.08 -18.33
N HIS A 34 9.78 -2.41 -19.20
CA HIS A 34 9.17 -3.03 -20.37
C HIS A 34 10.22 -3.67 -21.29
N ASP A 35 11.31 -2.95 -21.59
CA ASP A 35 12.40 -3.45 -22.42
C ASP A 35 13.09 -4.66 -21.77
N GLN A 36 13.30 -4.63 -20.45
CA GLN A 36 13.81 -5.80 -19.71
C GLN A 36 12.86 -6.99 -19.81
N LEU A 37 11.55 -6.79 -19.64
CA LEU A 37 10.56 -7.86 -19.78
C LEU A 37 10.54 -8.44 -21.19
N MET A 38 10.58 -7.60 -22.23
CA MET A 38 10.64 -8.03 -23.63
C MET A 38 11.92 -8.84 -23.92
N HIS A 39 13.07 -8.39 -23.40
CA HIS A 39 14.31 -9.14 -23.52
C HIS A 39 14.21 -10.51 -22.83
N LEU A 40 13.60 -10.58 -21.64
CA LEU A 40 13.36 -11.84 -20.94
C LEU A 40 12.39 -12.77 -21.66
N GLU A 41 11.37 -12.24 -22.32
CA GLU A 41 10.45 -13.04 -23.14
C GLU A 41 11.16 -13.68 -24.33
N ASN A 42 12.08 -12.95 -24.96
CA ASN A 42 12.82 -13.45 -26.12
C ASN A 42 13.94 -14.40 -25.71
N ASN A 43 14.73 -14.03 -24.70
CA ASN A 43 16.00 -14.65 -24.34
C ASN A 43 15.99 -15.39 -22.99
N PHE A 44 14.80 -15.68 -22.42
CA PHE A 44 14.58 -16.21 -21.06
C PHE A 44 15.78 -16.95 -20.48
N SER A 45 16.59 -16.23 -19.70
CA SER A 45 17.72 -16.77 -18.96
C SER A 45 17.43 -16.51 -17.51
N PHE A 46 17.06 -17.56 -16.78
CA PHE A 46 16.70 -17.45 -15.37
C PHE A 46 17.89 -16.91 -14.54
N TYR A 47 19.11 -17.20 -14.99
CA TYR A 47 20.36 -16.78 -14.35
C TYR A 47 20.69 -15.29 -14.52
N SER A 48 20.15 -14.61 -15.53
CA SER A 48 20.39 -13.17 -15.73
C SER A 48 19.46 -12.28 -14.90
N CYS A 49 18.34 -12.81 -14.42
CA CYS A 49 17.28 -12.00 -13.81
C CYS A 49 17.61 -11.45 -12.41
N ILE A 50 18.54 -12.07 -11.68
CA ILE A 50 18.78 -11.73 -10.26
C ILE A 50 20.18 -12.08 -9.73
N GLY A 51 21.18 -12.31 -10.60
CA GLY A 51 22.53 -12.66 -10.13
C GLY A 51 22.57 -13.88 -9.20
N VAL A 52 21.57 -14.78 -9.27
CA VAL A 52 21.50 -15.97 -8.45
C VAL A 52 22.48 -16.98 -9.03
N ASN A 53 23.55 -17.22 -8.28
CA ASN A 53 24.54 -18.25 -8.57
C ASN A 53 23.84 -19.58 -8.91
N LYS A 54 24.30 -20.20 -10.00
CA LYS A 54 23.85 -21.48 -10.57
C LYS A 54 23.36 -22.45 -9.50
N ILE A 55 22.06 -22.80 -9.54
CA ILE A 55 21.57 -24.02 -8.89
C ILE A 55 22.27 -25.18 -9.60
N LYS A 56 23.24 -25.79 -8.92
CA LYS A 56 24.08 -26.90 -9.38
C LYS A 56 23.32 -28.25 -9.56
N ILE A 57 22.00 -28.25 -9.67
CA ILE A 57 21.18 -29.44 -9.33
C ILE A 57 20.25 -29.90 -10.46
N ILE A 58 20.35 -29.34 -11.66
CA ILE A 58 19.44 -29.72 -12.75
C ILE A 58 20.28 -30.17 -13.95
N SER A 59 20.00 -31.36 -14.47
CA SER A 59 20.62 -31.81 -15.72
C SER A 59 20.29 -30.83 -16.85
N ASP A 60 21.15 -30.69 -17.87
CA ASP A 60 20.94 -29.73 -18.97
C ASP A 60 19.57 -29.91 -19.64
N ASN A 61 19.12 -31.16 -19.77
CA ASN A 61 17.80 -31.49 -20.34
C ASN A 61 16.63 -31.05 -19.45
N GLU A 62 16.73 -31.22 -18.14
CA GLU A 62 15.71 -30.75 -17.20
C GLU A 62 15.69 -29.21 -17.11
N TYR A 63 16.86 -28.56 -17.24
CA TYR A 63 16.97 -27.12 -17.30
C TYR A 63 16.32 -26.55 -18.57
N ILE A 64 16.52 -27.19 -19.73
CA ILE A 64 15.85 -26.81 -20.98
C ILE A 64 14.34 -26.93 -20.85
N LYS A 65 13.83 -28.08 -20.36
CA LYS A 65 12.38 -28.28 -20.14
C LYS A 65 11.79 -27.28 -19.14
N PHE A 66 12.50 -27.03 -18.04
CA PHE A 66 12.13 -26.01 -17.05
C PHE A 66 12.06 -24.62 -17.70
N LYS A 67 13.08 -24.25 -18.48
CA LYS A 67 13.15 -22.99 -19.21
C LYS A 67 11.99 -22.84 -20.20
N GLU A 68 11.67 -23.86 -20.99
CA GLU A 68 10.55 -23.80 -21.94
C GLU A 68 9.19 -23.68 -21.25
N LEU A 69 8.94 -24.48 -20.21
CA LEU A 69 7.70 -24.43 -19.44
C LEU A 69 7.50 -23.04 -18.79
N HIS A 70 8.56 -22.52 -18.15
CA HIS A 70 8.51 -21.21 -17.51
C HIS A 70 8.44 -20.06 -18.53
N LYS A 71 9.12 -20.17 -19.68
CA LYS A 71 9.02 -19.19 -20.78
C LYS A 71 7.59 -19.09 -21.31
N LYS A 72 6.93 -20.23 -21.57
CA LYS A 72 5.54 -20.27 -22.03
C LYS A 72 4.59 -19.65 -21.00
N ASN A 73 4.76 -20.02 -19.73
CA ASN A 73 3.96 -19.45 -18.65
C ASN A 73 4.20 -17.95 -18.51
N PHE A 74 5.45 -17.50 -18.54
CA PHE A 74 5.82 -16.10 -18.45
C PHE A 74 5.20 -15.29 -19.59
N LYS A 75 5.37 -15.73 -20.84
CA LYS A 75 4.84 -15.04 -22.02
C LYS A 75 3.34 -14.76 -21.91
N ASN A 76 2.58 -15.72 -21.38
CA ASN A 76 1.12 -15.64 -21.25
C ASN A 76 0.63 -14.93 -19.98
N GLN A 77 1.53 -14.47 -19.09
CA GLN A 77 1.12 -13.73 -17.91
C GLN A 77 0.55 -12.34 -18.25
N GLN A 78 -0.60 -12.03 -17.65
CA GLN A 78 -1.19 -10.70 -17.62
C GLN A 78 -0.40 -9.73 -16.74
N VAL A 79 0.18 -10.22 -15.63
CA VAL A 79 1.08 -9.45 -14.76
C VAL A 79 2.44 -10.12 -14.72
N LYS A 80 3.46 -9.41 -15.20
CA LYS A 80 4.86 -9.83 -15.19
C LYS A 80 5.71 -9.03 -14.21
N ALA A 81 5.30 -7.78 -13.93
CA ALA A 81 5.95 -6.92 -12.97
C ALA A 81 4.95 -6.09 -12.16
N ILE A 82 5.38 -5.65 -10.97
CA ILE A 82 4.69 -4.68 -10.14
C ILE A 82 5.63 -3.50 -9.90
N LEU A 83 5.19 -2.30 -10.27
CA LEU A 83 5.88 -1.06 -9.95
C LEU A 83 5.26 -0.45 -8.70
N LEU A 84 6.07 -0.31 -7.66
CA LEU A 84 5.68 0.17 -6.35
C LEU A 84 6.39 1.49 -6.03
N ALA A 85 5.69 2.37 -5.32
CA ALA A 85 6.29 3.55 -4.70
C ALA A 85 5.74 3.72 -3.28
N PRO A 86 6.46 4.43 -2.38
CA PRO A 86 6.02 4.63 -1.00
C PRO A 86 4.82 5.58 -0.88
N GLU A 87 4.26 5.70 0.32
CA GLU A 87 3.17 6.62 0.62
C GLU A 87 3.48 8.07 0.21
N TYR A 88 2.47 8.82 -0.25
CA TYR A 88 2.57 10.21 -0.73
C TYR A 88 3.49 10.45 -1.94
N PHE A 89 4.03 9.42 -2.60
CA PHE A 89 4.99 9.58 -3.70
C PHE A 89 4.56 10.61 -4.76
N LEU A 90 3.26 10.62 -5.11
CA LEU A 90 2.71 11.55 -6.11
C LEU A 90 2.11 12.83 -5.51
N SER A 91 1.75 12.85 -4.22
CA SER A 91 1.19 14.04 -3.56
C SER A 91 2.25 14.89 -2.85
N LEU A 92 3.46 14.38 -2.62
CA LEU A 92 4.56 15.12 -2.02
C LEU A 92 5.16 16.09 -3.06
N THR A 93 4.96 17.38 -2.86
CA THR A 93 5.62 18.45 -3.62
C THR A 93 6.51 19.29 -2.68
N LYS A 94 7.29 20.26 -3.20
CA LYS A 94 8.10 21.20 -2.36
C LYS A 94 7.30 21.85 -1.23
N GLN A 95 5.98 21.97 -1.39
CA GLN A 95 5.15 22.86 -0.59
C GLN A 95 4.07 22.13 0.22
N LYS A 96 3.59 20.95 -0.23
CA LYS A 96 2.46 20.27 0.41
C LYS A 96 2.53 18.74 0.24
N LYS A 97 2.13 18.02 1.30
CA LYS A 97 1.87 16.56 1.34
C LYS A 97 0.45 16.21 0.85
N ILE A 98 -0.48 17.15 1.03
CA ILE A 98 -1.89 17.06 0.69
C ILE A 98 -2.15 17.97 -0.52
N ILE A 99 -2.72 17.39 -1.59
CA ILE A 99 -3.03 18.11 -2.84
C ILE A 99 -4.53 18.35 -3.00
N LEU A 100 -4.94 19.13 -3.98
CA LEU A 100 -6.35 19.32 -4.29
C LEU A 100 -6.95 18.05 -4.93
N ASN A 101 -8.26 17.86 -4.77
CA ASN A 101 -8.97 16.71 -5.34
C ASN A 101 -8.90 16.68 -6.88
N GLU A 102 -8.86 17.84 -7.53
CA GLU A 102 -8.70 17.99 -8.98
C GLU A 102 -7.32 17.50 -9.44
N GLU A 103 -6.26 17.83 -8.70
CA GLU A 103 -4.90 17.36 -8.97
C GLU A 103 -4.79 15.84 -8.84
N LYS A 104 -5.46 15.26 -7.82
CA LYS A 104 -5.55 13.80 -7.71
C LYS A 104 -6.22 13.17 -8.94
N LEU A 105 -7.30 13.76 -9.48
CA LEU A 105 -7.96 13.22 -10.67
C LEU A 105 -7.04 13.27 -11.89
N LEU A 106 -6.23 14.34 -12.04
CA LEU A 106 -5.21 14.43 -13.08
C LEU A 106 -4.14 13.33 -12.92
N ILE A 107 -3.72 13.06 -11.68
CA ILE A 107 -2.79 11.99 -11.37
C ILE A 107 -3.37 10.63 -11.75
N GLU A 108 -4.59 10.31 -11.30
CA GLU A 108 -5.28 9.04 -11.63
C GLU A 108 -5.38 8.84 -13.15
N ASN A 109 -5.73 9.89 -13.91
CA ASN A 109 -5.83 9.83 -15.37
C ASN A 109 -4.47 9.58 -16.04
N LYS A 110 -3.38 10.15 -15.53
CA LYS A 110 -2.04 9.91 -16.07
C LYS A 110 -1.56 8.49 -15.79
N ILE A 111 -1.80 7.95 -14.58
CA ILE A 111 -1.48 6.55 -14.25
C ILE A 111 -2.27 5.59 -15.13
N HIS A 112 -3.56 5.88 -15.34
CA HIS A 112 -4.43 5.12 -16.23
C HIS A 112 -3.83 5.01 -17.64
N LYS A 113 -3.47 6.14 -18.27
CA LYS A 113 -2.84 6.17 -19.60
C LYS A 113 -1.51 5.40 -19.65
N LEU A 114 -0.66 5.53 -18.62
CA LEU A 114 0.56 4.74 -18.53
C LEU A 114 0.25 3.23 -18.49
N SER A 115 -0.76 2.82 -17.71
CA SER A 115 -1.12 1.40 -17.63
C SER A 115 -1.71 0.83 -18.92
N GLU A 116 -2.29 1.66 -19.80
CA GLU A 116 -2.72 1.23 -21.14
C GLU A 116 -1.53 0.92 -22.06
N LYS A 117 -0.46 1.72 -21.93
CA LYS A 117 0.80 1.54 -22.65
C LYS A 117 1.58 0.33 -22.14
N TYR A 118 1.70 0.17 -20.83
CA TYR A 118 2.47 -0.92 -20.18
C TYR A 118 1.56 -2.01 -19.61
N LYS A 119 0.91 -2.76 -20.51
CA LYS A 119 -0.19 -3.68 -20.20
C LYS A 119 0.14 -4.77 -19.18
N ASN A 120 1.39 -5.22 -19.13
CA ASN A 120 1.88 -6.32 -18.29
C ASN A 120 2.49 -5.89 -16.95
N ILE A 121 2.42 -4.60 -16.62
CA ILE A 121 2.94 -4.02 -15.38
C ILE A 121 1.77 -3.54 -14.52
N LEU A 122 1.65 -4.06 -13.30
CA LEU A 122 0.75 -3.51 -12.29
C LEU A 122 1.40 -2.26 -11.69
N ILE A 123 0.77 -1.10 -11.89
CA ILE A 123 1.30 0.19 -11.44
C ILE A 123 0.58 0.61 -10.15
N LEU A 124 1.33 0.68 -9.04
CA LEU A 124 0.88 1.05 -7.69
C LEU A 124 1.84 2.11 -7.12
N LEU A 125 1.66 3.36 -7.54
CA LEU A 125 2.60 4.47 -7.25
C LEU A 125 2.32 5.11 -5.89
N GLY A 126 2.30 4.31 -4.84
CA GLY A 126 2.14 4.78 -3.48
C GLY A 126 0.73 5.26 -3.21
N THR A 127 0.63 6.37 -2.48
CA THR A 127 -0.65 6.97 -2.13
C THR A 127 -0.74 8.44 -2.54
N ILE A 128 -1.96 8.94 -2.58
CA ILE A 128 -2.30 10.32 -2.85
C ILE A 128 -3.15 10.81 -1.69
N ALA A 129 -2.61 11.73 -0.89
CA ALA A 129 -3.40 12.49 0.06
C ALA A 129 -4.03 13.70 -0.63
N SER A 130 -5.35 13.81 -0.58
CA SER A 130 -6.08 14.89 -1.23
C SER A 130 -7.09 15.53 -0.29
N GLU A 131 -7.27 16.84 -0.41
CA GLU A 131 -8.29 17.62 0.28
C GLU A 131 -9.48 17.96 -0.61
N LYS A 132 -10.65 18.11 0.02
CA LYS A 132 -11.87 18.66 -0.60
C LYS A 132 -12.55 19.59 0.39
N LYS A 133 -12.90 20.81 -0.04
CA LYS A 133 -13.67 21.75 0.79
C LYS A 133 -15.04 21.17 1.17
N TYR A 134 -15.39 21.33 2.43
CA TYR A 134 -16.72 21.08 2.99
C TYR A 134 -17.43 22.43 3.18
N GLY A 135 -18.67 22.57 2.69
CA GLY A 135 -19.48 23.79 2.86
C GLY A 135 -19.79 24.61 1.60
N GLU A 136 -19.12 24.38 0.46
CA GLU A 136 -19.58 24.95 -0.82
C GLU A 136 -20.79 24.14 -1.31
N LYS A 137 -22.02 24.68 -1.18
CA LYS A 137 -23.36 24.15 -1.58
C LYS A 137 -23.35 22.92 -2.52
N ASN A 138 -22.87 21.79 -2.00
CA ASN A 138 -22.86 20.51 -2.67
C ASN A 138 -23.66 19.58 -1.76
N THR A 139 -24.96 19.50 -2.00
CA THR A 139 -25.89 18.59 -1.31
C THR A 139 -25.43 17.12 -1.34
N LYS A 140 -24.49 16.76 -2.23
CA LYS A 140 -23.82 15.45 -2.30
C LYS A 140 -22.69 15.22 -1.28
N SER A 141 -22.04 16.24 -0.72
CA SER A 141 -20.93 16.03 0.24
C SER A 141 -21.42 15.79 1.66
N GLU A 142 -22.42 16.54 2.11
CA GLU A 142 -23.05 16.36 3.43
C GLU A 142 -23.70 14.97 3.55
N SER A 143 -24.43 14.55 2.52
CA SER A 143 -25.03 13.21 2.47
C SER A 143 -23.97 12.11 2.52
N SER A 144 -22.82 12.26 1.86
CA SER A 144 -21.76 11.25 1.86
C SER A 144 -21.00 11.13 3.18
N LEU A 145 -20.87 12.22 3.93
CA LEU A 145 -20.25 12.23 5.26
C LEU A 145 -21.20 11.57 6.27
N TYR A 146 -22.47 11.98 6.27
CA TYR A 146 -23.51 11.44 7.14
C TYR A 146 -23.78 9.95 6.85
N GLU A 147 -23.79 9.55 5.58
CA GLU A 147 -23.87 8.15 5.16
C GLU A 147 -22.67 7.34 5.63
N THR A 148 -21.45 7.90 5.57
CA THR A 148 -20.24 7.22 6.09
C THR A 148 -20.30 7.08 7.61
N MET A 149 -20.77 8.10 8.32
CA MET A 149 -20.97 8.07 9.77
C MET A 149 -22.01 7.04 10.20
N ASN A 150 -23.17 7.01 9.56
CA ASN A 150 -24.24 6.07 9.89
C ASN A 150 -23.79 4.63 9.60
N LYS A 151 -23.15 4.38 8.45
CA LYS A 151 -22.58 3.07 8.14
C LYS A 151 -21.54 2.61 9.16
N TYR A 152 -20.71 3.52 9.67
CA TYR A 152 -19.77 3.18 10.74
C TYR A 152 -20.50 2.82 12.05
N LYS A 153 -21.52 3.60 12.43
CA LYS A 153 -22.34 3.30 13.62
C LYS A 153 -23.05 1.95 13.50
N ASP A 154 -23.63 1.67 12.34
CA ASP A 154 -24.34 0.41 12.07
C ASP A 154 -23.37 -0.78 12.07
N TYR A 155 -22.18 -0.62 11.50
CA TYR A 155 -21.12 -1.63 11.56
C TYR A 155 -20.72 -1.99 13.00
N VAL A 156 -20.48 -0.97 13.84
CA VAL A 156 -20.13 -1.19 15.26
C VAL A 156 -21.26 -1.91 15.99
N LYS A 157 -22.52 -1.57 15.70
CA LYS A 157 -23.70 -2.25 16.27
C LYS A 157 -23.82 -3.70 15.79
N GLU A 158 -23.66 -3.96 14.49
CA GLU A 158 -23.76 -5.29 13.89
C GLU A 158 -22.68 -6.25 14.40
N LYS A 159 -21.46 -5.75 14.63
CA LYS A 159 -20.38 -6.56 15.21
C LYS A 159 -20.66 -6.95 16.66
N LYS A 160 -21.25 -6.04 17.44
CA LYS A 160 -21.71 -6.33 18.80
C LYS A 160 -22.89 -7.32 18.80
N SER A 161 -23.81 -7.24 17.84
CA SER A 161 -24.98 -8.14 17.78
C SER A 161 -24.67 -9.56 17.29
N ARG A 162 -23.59 -9.77 16.52
CA ARG A 162 -23.12 -11.10 16.06
C ARG A 162 -22.36 -11.91 17.13
N GLY A 163 -22.45 -11.55 18.41
CA GLY A 163 -21.79 -12.26 19.51
C GLY A 163 -20.27 -12.20 19.46
N ILE A 164 -19.69 -11.23 18.75
CA ILE A 164 -18.27 -10.89 18.91
C ILE A 164 -18.20 -10.01 20.17
N ASP A 165 -18.42 -10.62 21.33
CA ASP A 165 -18.47 -9.94 22.64
C ASP A 165 -17.15 -9.24 22.98
N PHE A 166 -16.08 -9.57 22.23
CA PHE A 166 -14.76 -8.96 22.31
C PHE A 166 -14.46 -7.96 21.18
N TYR A 167 -15.43 -7.57 20.35
CA TYR A 167 -15.24 -6.49 19.38
C TYR A 167 -15.11 -5.18 20.15
N LYS A 168 -13.86 -4.87 20.46
CA LYS A 168 -13.41 -3.57 20.90
C LYS A 168 -13.21 -2.73 19.64
N SER A 169 -13.78 -1.54 19.62
CA SER A 169 -13.35 -0.52 18.64
C SER A 169 -11.81 -0.44 18.66
N PRO A 170 -11.13 -0.04 17.56
CA PRO A 170 -9.67 0.12 17.57
C PRO A 170 -9.14 0.86 18.81
N TYR A 171 -9.92 1.83 19.30
CA TYR A 171 -9.75 2.55 20.57
C TYR A 171 -9.83 1.65 21.83
N GLU A 172 -10.91 0.89 22.02
CA GLU A 172 -11.09 0.01 23.19
C GLU A 172 -10.06 -1.13 23.22
N PHE A 173 -9.59 -1.58 22.06
CA PHE A 173 -8.61 -2.67 21.94
C PHE A 173 -7.27 -2.23 22.50
N TYR A 174 -6.79 -1.05 22.08
CA TYR A 174 -5.54 -0.45 22.55
C TYR A 174 -5.53 -0.22 24.07
N LYS A 175 -6.66 0.26 24.63
CA LYS A 175 -6.81 0.45 26.09
C LYS A 175 -6.68 -0.86 26.86
N SER A 176 -7.10 -1.98 26.29
CA SER A 176 -6.99 -3.28 26.94
C SER A 176 -5.63 -3.96 26.81
N THR A 177 -4.89 -3.70 25.72
CA THR A 177 -3.53 -4.23 25.56
C THR A 177 -2.50 -3.53 26.45
N ILE A 178 -2.77 -2.30 26.92
CA ILE A 178 -1.93 -1.56 27.87
C ILE A 178 -1.96 -2.17 29.29
N ILE A 179 -3.04 -2.88 29.65
CA ILE A 179 -3.28 -3.32 31.04
C ILE A 179 -2.52 -4.63 31.36
N ASP A 180 -2.18 -5.43 30.34
CA ASP A 180 -1.70 -6.80 30.53
C ASP A 180 -0.16 -6.99 30.57
N ASP A 181 0.65 -6.00 30.20
CA ASP A 181 2.12 -6.18 30.14
C ASP A 181 2.89 -5.41 31.24
N LYS A 182 3.04 -6.07 32.41
CA LYS A 182 3.65 -5.52 33.64
C LYS A 182 5.17 -5.73 33.79
N THR A 183 5.92 -5.98 32.71
CA THR A 183 7.36 -6.30 32.83
C THR A 183 8.26 -5.05 32.81
N LYS A 184 9.21 -4.91 33.75
CA LYS A 184 10.04 -3.69 33.95
C LYS A 184 10.89 -3.25 32.74
N ASN A 185 11.21 -4.13 31.78
CA ASN A 185 11.87 -3.73 30.52
C ASN A 185 10.93 -2.96 29.58
N SER A 186 9.62 -3.02 29.85
CA SER A 186 8.65 -2.14 29.21
C SER A 186 8.85 -0.70 29.62
N SER A 187 9.46 -0.30 30.74
CA SER A 187 9.45 1.14 31.12
C SER A 187 10.30 2.04 30.22
N ALA A 188 11.38 1.51 29.62
CA ALA A 188 12.21 2.25 28.67
C ALA A 188 11.59 2.24 27.26
N HIS A 189 11.01 1.11 26.85
CA HIS A 189 10.20 1.03 25.64
C HIS A 189 8.91 1.86 25.76
N LEU A 190 8.29 1.90 26.94
CA LEU A 190 7.13 2.68 27.34
C LEU A 190 7.51 4.14 27.51
N LYS A 191 8.73 4.52 27.93
CA LYS A 191 9.17 5.92 27.85
C LYS A 191 9.45 6.32 26.40
N TYR A 192 9.99 5.44 25.58
CA TYR A 192 10.17 5.66 24.15
C TYR A 192 8.81 5.79 23.43
N LEU A 193 7.87 4.88 23.72
CA LEU A 193 6.49 4.90 23.25
C LEU A 193 5.71 6.05 23.90
N ILE A 194 5.90 6.42 25.15
CA ILE A 194 5.24 7.61 25.73
C ILE A 194 5.84 8.89 25.14
N GLN A 195 7.13 8.96 24.84
CA GLN A 195 7.74 10.15 24.25
C GLN A 195 7.55 10.25 22.73
N HIS A 196 7.30 9.14 22.03
CA HIS A 196 7.12 9.09 20.57
C HIS A 196 5.69 8.67 20.13
N GLU A 197 4.96 7.85 20.90
CA GLU A 197 3.52 7.54 20.74
C GLU A 197 2.56 8.58 21.37
N PHE A 198 2.99 9.51 22.23
CA PHE A 198 2.09 10.63 22.60
C PHE A 198 1.85 11.61 21.46
N ASN A 199 2.70 11.60 20.43
CA ASN A 199 2.36 12.23 19.15
C ASN A 199 1.52 11.29 18.26
N MET A 200 1.55 9.96 18.50
CA MET A 200 0.71 8.92 17.85
C MET A 200 -0.78 8.99 18.18
N TYR A 201 -1.14 9.90 19.08
CA TYR A 201 -2.48 10.38 19.35
C TYR A 201 -2.58 11.91 19.25
N ASN A 202 -2.18 12.50 18.13
CA ASN A 202 -2.86 13.72 17.66
C ASN A 202 -4.28 13.45 17.12
N ILE A 203 -4.88 12.33 17.54
CA ILE A 203 -6.19 12.42 18.17
C ILE A 203 -6.03 13.25 19.46
N ARG A 204 -5.92 14.57 19.31
CA ARG A 204 -6.05 15.54 20.40
C ARG A 204 -7.46 15.57 21.01
N ASP A 205 -8.32 14.62 20.68
CA ASP A 205 -9.69 14.57 21.15
C ASP A 205 -10.21 13.13 21.20
N THR A 206 -10.50 12.67 22.42
CA THR A 206 -11.13 11.40 22.81
C THR A 206 -12.57 11.24 22.30
N LYS A 207 -12.83 11.68 21.07
CA LYS A 207 -14.13 11.88 20.44
C LYS A 207 -14.24 10.94 19.26
N ASN A 208 -15.35 10.20 19.16
CA ASN A 208 -15.63 9.40 17.98
C ASN A 208 -15.66 10.33 16.76
N PHE A 209 -15.40 9.81 15.55
CA PHE A 209 -15.49 10.60 14.31
C PHE A 209 -16.79 11.42 14.24
N SER A 210 -17.90 10.90 14.77
CA SER A 210 -19.18 11.61 14.90
C SER A 210 -19.13 12.87 15.77
N ASP A 211 -18.37 12.82 16.85
CA ASP A 211 -18.30 13.89 17.85
C ASP A 211 -17.37 15.00 17.31
N ARG A 212 -16.29 14.62 16.62
CA ARG A 212 -15.45 15.54 15.86
C ARG A 212 -16.24 16.26 14.76
N VAL A 213 -17.03 15.52 13.98
CA VAL A 213 -17.94 16.12 12.98
C VAL A 213 -18.91 17.09 13.65
N GLY A 214 -19.48 16.73 14.80
CA GLY A 214 -20.35 17.61 15.60
C GLY A 214 -19.68 18.93 16.01
N GLU A 215 -18.40 18.90 16.35
CA GLU A 215 -17.63 20.09 16.73
C GLU A 215 -17.28 21.00 15.55
N TYR A 216 -16.93 20.42 14.40
CA TYR A 216 -16.74 21.19 13.17
C TYR A 216 -18.07 21.82 12.68
N HIS A 217 -19.20 21.14 12.90
CA HIS A 217 -20.53 21.69 12.62
C HIS A 217 -20.94 22.81 13.58
N GLY A 218 -20.65 22.67 14.88
CA GLY A 218 -20.90 23.70 15.89
C GLY A 218 -20.17 25.01 15.63
N LYS A 219 -19.05 24.96 14.89
CA LYS A 219 -18.23 26.13 14.54
C LYS A 219 -18.61 26.84 13.22
N LYS A 220 -19.58 26.36 12.42
CA LYS A 220 -19.95 26.95 11.10
C LYS A 220 -18.74 27.31 10.20
N SER A 221 -17.60 26.67 10.40
CA SER A 221 -16.34 27.04 9.76
C SER A 221 -16.11 26.16 8.53
N ASN A 222 -15.77 26.77 7.39
CA ASN A 222 -15.26 26.08 6.21
C ASN A 222 -14.08 25.18 6.63
N PHE A 223 -14.23 23.86 6.50
CA PHE A 223 -13.16 22.90 6.75
C PHE A 223 -12.93 22.00 5.53
N ASN A 224 -11.74 21.40 5.45
CA ASN A 224 -11.35 20.54 4.35
C ASN A 224 -11.40 19.08 4.80
N LEU A 225 -12.08 18.23 4.03
CA LEU A 225 -12.04 16.79 4.20
C LEU A 225 -10.79 16.23 3.53
N ILE A 226 -9.95 15.54 4.30
CA ILE A 226 -8.72 14.91 3.84
C ILE A 226 -8.95 13.42 3.63
N SER A 227 -8.36 12.85 2.59
CA SER A 227 -8.31 11.39 2.46
C SER A 227 -7.00 10.96 1.82
N ASN A 228 -6.48 9.82 2.25
CA ASN A 228 -5.27 9.22 1.72
C ASN A 228 -5.62 7.87 1.06
N LYS A 229 -5.26 7.72 -0.22
CA LYS A 229 -5.71 6.59 -1.05
C LYS A 229 -4.59 6.06 -1.93
N THR A 230 -4.56 4.76 -2.16
CA THR A 230 -3.77 4.14 -3.24
C THR A 230 -4.67 3.60 -4.33
N PHE A 231 -4.16 3.62 -5.55
CA PHE A 231 -4.81 3.11 -6.74
C PHE A 231 -3.83 2.22 -7.51
N GLY A 232 -4.31 1.07 -7.97
CA GLY A 232 -3.53 0.16 -8.80
C GLY A 232 -4.18 -0.05 -10.15
N TYR A 233 -3.38 0.10 -11.19
CA TYR A 233 -3.83 0.00 -12.57
C TYR A 233 -3.07 -1.10 -13.32
N LEU A 234 -3.81 -1.86 -14.12
CA LEU A 234 -3.28 -2.91 -14.99
C LEU A 234 -4.02 -2.87 -16.33
N SER A 235 -3.28 -2.78 -17.44
CA SER A 235 -3.87 -2.77 -18.79
C SER A 235 -5.01 -1.75 -18.95
N GLY A 236 -4.82 -0.52 -18.45
CA GLY A 236 -5.85 0.52 -18.45
C GLY A 236 -6.96 0.36 -17.41
N LYS A 237 -7.07 -0.77 -16.71
CA LYS A 237 -8.14 -0.99 -15.73
C LYS A 237 -7.66 -0.67 -14.33
N ARG A 238 -8.45 0.11 -13.58
CA ARG A 238 -8.25 0.27 -12.14
C ARG A 238 -8.73 -0.99 -11.42
N ILE A 239 -7.80 -1.80 -10.96
CA ILE A 239 -8.08 -3.08 -10.27
C ILE A 239 -7.90 -2.99 -8.76
N VAL A 240 -7.23 -1.95 -8.27
CA VAL A 240 -7.02 -1.68 -6.84
C VAL A 240 -7.48 -0.26 -6.52
N LYS A 241 -8.19 -0.11 -5.40
CA LYS A 241 -8.50 1.19 -4.78
C LYS A 241 -8.65 1.00 -3.27
N TYR A 242 -7.60 1.32 -2.54
CA TYR A 242 -7.61 1.24 -1.08
C TYR A 242 -7.58 2.63 -0.47
N ASN A 243 -8.44 2.85 0.53
CA ASN A 243 -8.51 4.10 1.27
C ASN A 243 -7.93 3.82 2.66
N LYS A 244 -6.98 4.63 3.11
CA LYS A 244 -6.37 4.51 4.43
C LYS A 244 -7.46 4.57 5.52
N ILE A 245 -7.37 3.68 6.51
CA ILE A 245 -8.40 3.56 7.55
C ILE A 245 -8.02 4.42 8.75
N ALA A 246 -6.78 4.35 9.20
CA ALA A 246 -6.27 5.11 10.34
C ALA A 246 -5.53 6.36 9.85
N GLY A 247 -5.97 7.53 10.30
CA GLY A 247 -5.20 8.78 10.15
C GLY A 247 -4.10 8.85 11.20
N TYR A 248 -2.93 9.36 10.82
CA TYR A 248 -1.86 9.72 11.75
C TYR A 248 -1.45 11.18 11.47
N ASP A 249 -0.39 11.41 10.70
CA ASP A 249 0.08 12.74 10.29
C ASP A 249 -0.88 13.56 9.41
N GLU A 250 -2.04 13.03 9.03
CA GLU A 250 -2.97 13.74 8.15
C GLU A 250 -3.71 14.90 8.83
N GLU A 251 -3.63 15.03 10.16
CA GLU A 251 -4.38 16.03 10.95
C GLU A 251 -3.50 16.91 11.85
N ASP A 252 -2.22 16.60 11.99
CA ASP A 252 -1.32 17.18 13.01
C ASP A 252 -1.00 18.67 12.82
N ASP A 253 -1.12 19.20 11.60
CA ASP A 253 -0.65 20.55 11.23
C ASP A 253 -1.74 21.53 10.75
N TYR A 254 -3.01 21.13 10.67
CA TYR A 254 -4.02 21.93 9.97
C TYR A 254 -5.33 22.07 10.75
N SER A 255 -5.49 23.22 11.43
CA SER A 255 -6.66 23.54 12.28
C SER A 255 -8.03 23.47 11.60
N ASN A 256 -8.08 23.44 10.25
CA ASN A 256 -9.30 23.36 9.45
C ASN A 256 -9.38 22.09 8.57
N GLN A 257 -8.72 21.00 8.94
CA GLN A 257 -8.77 19.73 8.21
C GLN A 257 -9.38 18.61 9.05
N LEU A 258 -10.16 17.73 8.40
CA LEU A 258 -10.73 16.53 9.00
C LEU A 258 -10.42 15.32 8.11
N PHE A 259 -9.65 14.37 8.61
CA PHE A 259 -9.36 13.12 7.93
C PHE A 259 -10.61 12.24 7.86
N MET A 260 -10.92 11.79 6.64
CA MET A 260 -12.04 10.92 6.35
C MET A 260 -11.55 9.48 6.18
N PRO A 261 -11.80 8.60 7.15
CA PRO A 261 -11.31 7.23 7.09
C PRO A 261 -11.98 6.43 5.98
N GLY A 262 -11.26 5.46 5.44
CA GLY A 262 -11.64 4.60 4.33
C GLY A 262 -12.73 3.56 4.62
N ILE A 263 -13.91 3.96 5.11
CA ILE A 263 -14.95 3.02 5.59
C ILE A 263 -16.14 2.86 4.61
N LYS A 264 -16.00 3.26 3.34
CA LYS A 264 -17.13 3.23 2.40
C LYS A 264 -17.54 1.82 1.92
N SER A 265 -18.72 1.41 2.41
CA SER A 265 -19.73 0.48 1.86
C SER A 265 -19.49 -1.05 1.90
N GLU A 266 -20.62 -1.76 1.99
CA GLU A 266 -20.83 -3.18 2.30
C GLU A 266 -19.95 -4.22 1.56
N LYS A 267 -19.34 -3.85 0.42
CA LYS A 267 -18.37 -4.71 -0.29
C LYS A 267 -17.04 -4.88 0.44
N ILE A 268 -16.73 -3.99 1.37
CA ILE A 268 -15.59 -4.08 2.29
C ILE A 268 -15.64 -5.38 3.13
N TYR A 269 -16.84 -5.97 3.32
CA TYR A 269 -17.05 -7.03 4.31
C TYR A 269 -17.17 -8.45 3.75
N GLN A 270 -17.28 -8.63 2.44
CA GLN A 270 -17.45 -9.97 1.87
C GLN A 270 -16.14 -10.77 1.87
N ASN A 271 -14.98 -10.15 1.58
CA ASN A 271 -13.67 -10.81 1.59
C ASN A 271 -12.66 -10.20 2.58
N GLY A 272 -12.93 -9.02 3.15
CA GLY A 272 -12.04 -8.24 4.03
C GLY A 272 -11.53 -6.94 3.38
N VAL A 273 -11.30 -5.90 4.20
CA VAL A 273 -10.90 -4.57 3.71
C VAL A 273 -9.53 -4.61 3.05
N GLY A 274 -9.39 -4.17 1.80
CA GLY A 274 -8.07 -4.06 1.16
C GLY A 274 -7.51 -5.37 0.59
N LEU A 275 -8.34 -6.40 0.40
CA LEU A 275 -7.99 -7.60 -0.37
C LEU A 275 -8.46 -7.50 -1.82
N TYR A 276 -7.58 -7.84 -2.75
CA TYR A 276 -7.82 -7.79 -4.19
C TYR A 276 -7.37 -9.08 -4.86
N CYS A 277 -8.17 -9.60 -5.80
CA CYS A 277 -7.75 -10.69 -6.68
C CYS A 277 -7.14 -10.10 -7.96
N ILE A 278 -5.88 -10.38 -8.20
CA ILE A 278 -5.10 -9.87 -9.32
C ILE A 278 -4.89 -11.01 -10.33
N PRO A 279 -5.25 -10.85 -11.60
CA PRO A 279 -5.15 -11.92 -12.58
C PRO A 279 -3.68 -12.18 -12.97
N ILE A 280 -3.32 -13.46 -13.09
CA ILE A 280 -2.02 -13.90 -13.60
C ILE A 280 -2.18 -14.42 -15.04
N HIS A 281 -3.04 -15.40 -15.29
CA HIS A 281 -3.33 -15.94 -16.64
C HIS A 281 -4.63 -16.76 -16.59
N ASN A 282 -5.47 -16.70 -17.63
CA ASN A 282 -6.75 -17.39 -17.92
C ASN A 282 -7.67 -17.81 -16.74
N ASP A 283 -7.18 -18.49 -15.70
CA ASP A 283 -7.93 -18.88 -14.50
C ASP A 283 -7.14 -18.71 -13.17
N LYS A 284 -5.85 -18.39 -13.24
CA LYS A 284 -4.99 -18.17 -12.07
C LYS A 284 -4.98 -16.70 -11.68
N HIS A 285 -5.16 -16.46 -10.39
CA HIS A 285 -5.05 -15.15 -9.75
C HIS A 285 -4.15 -15.26 -8.52
N PHE A 286 -3.63 -14.12 -8.05
CA PHE A 286 -3.11 -14.00 -6.70
C PHE A 286 -3.94 -13.02 -5.90
N THR A 287 -3.90 -13.17 -4.58
CA THR A 287 -4.56 -12.30 -3.62
C THR A 287 -3.55 -11.29 -3.07
N LEU A 288 -3.90 -10.02 -3.16
CA LEU A 288 -3.12 -8.89 -2.70
C LEU A 288 -3.85 -8.21 -1.54
N GLY A 289 -3.26 -8.24 -0.34
CA GLY A 289 -3.68 -7.43 0.81
C GLY A 289 -2.88 -6.15 0.89
N ILE A 290 -3.54 -5.01 1.09
CA ILE A 290 -2.88 -3.69 1.14
C ILE A 290 -3.14 -3.01 2.47
N GLU A 291 -2.07 -2.47 3.06
CA GLU A 291 -2.10 -1.53 4.19
C GLU A 291 -1.34 -0.25 3.82
N ILE A 292 -1.81 0.91 4.29
CA ILE A 292 -1.09 2.18 4.16
C ILE A 292 -0.55 2.59 5.53
N CYS A 293 0.78 2.56 5.66
CA CYS A 293 1.53 3.16 6.76
C CYS A 293 0.98 2.79 8.14
N PHE A 294 0.30 3.71 8.81
CA PHE A 294 -0.25 3.51 10.14
C PHE A 294 -1.32 2.40 10.20
N ASP A 295 -1.99 2.08 9.09
CA ASP A 295 -2.86 0.88 9.02
C ASP A 295 -2.07 -0.40 9.35
N HIS A 296 -0.83 -0.49 8.89
CA HIS A 296 0.06 -1.62 9.17
C HIS A 296 0.47 -1.67 10.63
N PHE A 297 0.81 -0.53 11.22
CA PHE A 297 1.11 -0.46 12.65
C PHE A 297 -0.08 -0.93 13.50
N GLN A 298 -1.29 -0.57 13.08
CA GLN A 298 -2.54 -0.97 13.73
C GLN A 298 -2.96 -2.42 13.43
N GLY A 299 -2.28 -3.12 12.51
CA GLY A 299 -2.58 -4.49 12.11
C GLY A 299 -3.97 -4.63 11.49
N VAL A 300 -4.39 -3.65 10.67
CA VAL A 300 -5.69 -3.63 9.99
C VAL A 300 -5.94 -4.92 9.22
N GLY A 301 -4.99 -5.35 8.37
CA GLY A 301 -5.08 -6.58 7.59
C GLY A 301 -5.15 -7.83 8.47
N LYS A 302 -4.35 -7.87 9.55
CA LYS A 302 -4.40 -8.97 10.52
C LYS A 302 -5.80 -9.13 11.12
N LYS A 303 -6.44 -8.01 11.48
CA LYS A 303 -7.77 -7.94 12.10
C LYS A 303 -8.92 -8.18 11.12
N PHE A 304 -8.86 -7.64 9.91
CA PHE A 304 -10.02 -7.55 9.02
C PHE A 304 -9.99 -8.48 7.80
N TRP A 305 -8.85 -9.05 7.43
CA TRP A 305 -8.79 -10.02 6.33
C TRP A 305 -9.34 -11.37 6.78
N GLN A 306 -10.32 -11.90 6.04
CA GLN A 306 -10.88 -13.23 6.35
C GLN A 306 -9.88 -14.36 6.05
N HIS A 307 -9.02 -14.14 5.07
CA HIS A 307 -7.99 -15.09 4.66
C HIS A 307 -6.65 -14.39 4.50
N SER A 308 -5.56 -15.16 4.57
CA SER A 308 -4.24 -14.62 4.31
C SER A 308 -4.01 -14.42 2.81
N PRO A 309 -3.49 -13.27 2.37
CA PRO A 309 -3.18 -13.03 0.95
C PRO A 309 -1.89 -13.74 0.51
N ASP A 310 -1.70 -13.85 -0.80
CA ASP A 310 -0.43 -14.29 -1.39
C ASP A 310 0.64 -13.19 -1.24
N ILE A 311 0.23 -11.93 -1.36
CA ILE A 311 1.07 -10.76 -1.12
C ILE A 311 0.40 -9.84 -0.10
N HIS A 312 1.13 -9.49 0.95
CA HIS A 312 0.80 -8.38 1.84
C HIS A 312 1.69 -7.18 1.47
N LEU A 313 1.09 -6.13 0.89
CA LEU A 313 1.76 -4.90 0.50
C LEU A 313 1.53 -3.80 1.54
N ILE A 314 2.64 -3.22 2.02
CA ILE A 314 2.65 -2.07 2.93
C ILE A 314 3.24 -0.88 2.17
N LEU A 315 2.46 0.18 2.00
CA LEU A 315 2.91 1.44 1.41
C LEU A 315 3.07 2.45 2.55
N SER A 316 4.29 2.93 2.83
CA SER A 316 4.52 3.79 3.99
C SER A 316 5.43 4.97 3.75
N ALA A 317 5.20 6.03 4.53
CA ALA A 317 6.13 7.14 4.73
C ALA A 317 6.82 7.10 6.08
N GLY A 318 7.03 5.90 6.65
CA GLY A 318 7.89 5.74 7.81
C GLY A 318 7.41 4.80 8.92
N VAL A 319 6.54 3.83 8.61
CA VAL A 319 6.18 2.80 9.59
C VAL A 319 7.27 1.72 9.64
N MET A 320 7.54 1.15 10.81
CA MET A 320 8.44 0.02 10.98
C MET A 320 7.83 -1.30 10.47
N ASN A 321 8.69 -2.27 10.12
CA ASN A 321 8.30 -3.64 9.83
C ASN A 321 7.83 -4.38 11.10
N ASN A 322 6.55 -4.25 11.46
CA ASN A 322 5.99 -5.02 12.56
C ASN A 322 5.61 -6.43 12.09
N ILE A 323 6.55 -7.37 12.25
CA ILE A 323 6.37 -8.79 11.87
C ILE A 323 5.12 -9.40 12.53
N GLY A 324 4.77 -8.96 13.75
CA GLY A 324 3.57 -9.39 14.45
C GLY A 324 2.26 -9.06 13.72
N ASN A 325 2.28 -8.07 12.83
CA ASN A 325 1.15 -7.67 11.99
C ASN A 325 1.21 -8.23 10.56
N PHE A 326 2.28 -8.95 10.20
CA PHE A 326 2.35 -9.62 8.91
C PHE A 326 1.29 -10.73 8.81
N LYS A 327 0.65 -10.82 7.64
CA LYS A 327 -0.35 -11.85 7.35
C LYS A 327 -0.28 -12.23 5.87
N VAL A 328 0.17 -13.45 5.60
CA VAL A 328 0.30 -14.04 4.25
C VAL A 328 0.09 -15.54 4.31
N LYS A 329 -0.19 -16.18 3.17
CA LYS A 329 -0.23 -17.66 3.07
C LYS A 329 1.16 -18.25 3.28
N GLN A 330 1.22 -19.56 3.52
CA GLN A 330 2.48 -20.31 3.43
C GLN A 330 3.12 -20.08 2.06
N ASN A 331 4.41 -19.74 2.03
CA ASN A 331 5.16 -19.31 0.83
C ASN A 331 4.69 -17.98 0.21
N GLY A 332 3.91 -17.18 0.93
CA GLY A 332 3.52 -15.83 0.53
C GLY A 332 4.57 -14.77 0.87
N TYR A 333 4.33 -13.54 0.43
CA TYR A 333 5.30 -12.45 0.49
C TYR A 333 4.76 -11.22 1.19
N VAL A 334 5.55 -10.61 2.06
CA VAL A 334 5.28 -9.26 2.57
C VAL A 334 6.21 -8.30 1.84
N ILE A 335 5.65 -7.28 1.20
CA ILE A 335 6.42 -6.27 0.48
C ILE A 335 6.18 -4.94 1.16
N HIS A 336 7.23 -4.32 1.67
CA HIS A 336 7.17 -2.99 2.24
C HIS A 336 7.86 -2.00 1.30
N ALA A 337 7.07 -1.10 0.72
CA ALA A 337 7.56 0.04 -0.04
C ALA A 337 7.57 1.28 0.87
N SER A 338 8.76 1.64 1.36
CA SER A 338 8.93 2.66 2.40
C SER A 338 9.82 3.81 1.96
N THR A 339 9.63 4.97 2.59
CA THR A 339 10.52 6.14 2.52
C THR A 339 11.75 6.00 3.41
N PHE A 340 11.85 4.93 4.21
CA PHE A 340 13.04 4.58 4.97
C PHE A 340 13.67 3.29 4.44
N ASP A 341 14.95 3.37 4.06
CA ASP A 341 15.68 2.25 3.48
C ASP A 341 15.76 1.02 4.41
N SER A 342 15.77 1.24 5.74
CA SER A 342 15.76 0.15 6.72
C SER A 342 14.47 -0.67 6.69
N GLU A 343 13.36 -0.04 6.28
CA GLU A 343 12.05 -0.65 6.26
C GLU A 343 11.65 -1.17 4.89
N ASP A 344 12.19 -0.58 3.83
CA ASP A 344 11.93 -0.90 2.44
C ASP A 344 12.51 -2.28 2.03
N LYS A 345 11.75 -3.35 2.32
CA LYS A 345 12.18 -4.77 2.21
C LYS A 345 11.12 -5.67 1.58
N ILE A 346 11.56 -6.83 1.11
CA ILE A 346 10.69 -7.95 0.75
C ILE A 346 10.96 -9.12 1.70
N PHE A 347 9.91 -9.65 2.32
CA PHE A 347 9.94 -10.83 3.17
C PHE A 347 9.23 -11.99 2.48
N HIS A 348 9.76 -13.20 2.62
CA HIS A 348 9.16 -14.45 2.17
C HIS A 348 8.84 -15.33 3.38
N TYR A 349 7.58 -15.73 3.51
CA TYR A 349 7.13 -16.58 4.60
C TYR A 349 7.31 -18.05 4.26
N LYS A 350 8.36 -18.68 4.78
CA LYS A 350 8.72 -20.08 4.51
C LYS A 350 9.12 -20.78 5.80
N ASN A 351 8.72 -22.03 5.98
CA ASN A 351 9.04 -22.84 7.17
C ASN A 351 8.69 -22.12 8.49
N LEU A 352 7.50 -21.52 8.54
CA LEU A 352 6.98 -20.78 9.71
C LEU A 352 7.81 -19.54 10.12
N SER A 353 8.66 -19.02 9.23
CA SER A 353 9.47 -17.82 9.47
C SER A 353 9.46 -16.86 8.29
N PHE A 354 9.69 -15.57 8.58
CA PHE A 354 9.89 -14.54 7.55
C PHE A 354 11.37 -14.37 7.26
N ASN A 355 11.74 -14.58 6.01
CA ASN A 355 13.12 -14.43 5.53
C ASN A 355 13.19 -13.22 4.61
N VAL A 356 14.14 -12.31 4.84
CA VAL A 356 14.36 -11.17 3.94
C VAL A 356 14.93 -11.70 2.62
N LEU A 357 14.32 -11.29 1.50
CA LEU A 357 14.85 -11.59 0.17
C LEU A 357 15.94 -10.60 -0.20
N ASN A 358 16.96 -11.09 -0.90
CA ASN A 358 17.95 -10.23 -1.52
C ASN A 358 17.30 -9.42 -2.63
N GLU A 359 17.51 -8.11 -2.59
CA GLU A 359 17.08 -7.17 -3.63
C GLU A 359 18.32 -6.61 -4.34
N ILE A 360 18.21 -6.39 -5.64
CA ILE A 360 19.27 -5.79 -6.44
C ILE A 360 18.97 -4.32 -6.64
N ALA A 361 19.95 -3.47 -6.33
CA ALA A 361 19.92 -2.07 -6.70
C ALA A 361 20.35 -1.92 -8.16
N ASN A 362 19.41 -1.55 -9.03
CA ASN A 362 19.66 -1.22 -10.42
C ASN A 362 19.72 0.30 -10.59
N LYS A 363 20.82 0.79 -11.17
CA LYS A 363 20.96 2.21 -11.56
C LYS A 363 20.37 2.41 -12.95
N VAL A 364 19.37 3.29 -13.06
CA VAL A 364 18.77 3.68 -14.34
C VAL A 364 19.00 5.16 -14.58
N SER A 365 19.57 5.51 -15.73
CA SER A 365 19.91 6.89 -16.09
C SER A 365 18.86 7.53 -17.00
N TYR A 366 18.39 8.73 -16.67
CA TYR A 366 17.61 9.60 -17.55
C TYR A 366 18.31 10.95 -17.68
N GLY A 367 18.89 11.21 -18.85
CA GLY A 367 19.80 12.35 -19.03
C GLY A 367 20.98 12.26 -18.07
N LYS A 368 21.18 13.28 -17.22
CA LYS A 368 22.24 13.34 -16.21
C LYS A 368 21.83 12.77 -14.84
N ILE A 369 20.60 12.27 -14.69
CA ILE A 369 20.04 11.83 -13.40
C ILE A 369 20.08 10.30 -13.34
N PHE A 370 20.51 9.76 -12.20
CA PHE A 370 20.49 8.33 -11.92
C PHE A 370 19.44 7.99 -10.86
N TYR A 371 18.63 6.97 -11.12
CA TYR A 371 17.65 6.41 -10.19
C TYR A 371 18.13 5.07 -9.66
N ASN A 372 17.92 4.84 -8.37
CA ASN A 372 18.12 3.53 -7.77
C ASN A 372 16.77 2.83 -7.69
N LEU A 373 16.61 1.81 -8.53
CA LEU A 373 15.47 0.90 -8.48
C LEU A 373 15.87 -0.34 -7.70
N LYS A 374 15.19 -0.62 -6.59
CA LYS A 374 15.32 -1.92 -5.94
C LYS A 374 14.43 -2.91 -6.68
N CYS A 375 15.04 -4.03 -7.10
CA CYS A 375 14.37 -5.09 -7.83
C CYS A 375 14.43 -6.39 -7.02
N GLY A 376 13.27 -7.01 -6.82
CA GLY A 376 13.15 -8.36 -6.29
C GLY A 376 12.38 -9.26 -7.24
N LEU A 377 12.53 -10.58 -7.10
CA LEU A 377 11.70 -11.56 -7.79
C LEU A 377 10.96 -12.42 -6.79
N ILE A 378 9.66 -12.60 -7.02
CA ILE A 378 8.79 -13.48 -6.25
C ILE A 378 8.17 -14.54 -7.17
N TYR A 379 7.68 -15.64 -6.59
CA TYR A 379 7.06 -16.75 -7.32
C TYR A 379 5.69 -17.07 -6.74
N LEU A 380 4.64 -16.95 -7.56
CA LEU A 380 3.24 -17.20 -7.15
C LEU A 380 2.62 -18.44 -7.81
#